data_AF-A0AAP0LJB9-F1
#
_entry.id   AF-A0AAP0LJB9-F1
#
_cell.length_a   1.000
_cell.length_b   1.000
_cell.length_c   1.000
_cell.angle_alpha   90.00
_cell.angle_beta   90.00
_cell.angle_gamma   90.00
#
_symmetry.space_group_name_H-M   'P 1'
#
loop_
_entity.id
_entity.type
_entity.pdbx_description
1 polymer ?
#
loop_
_entity_poly.entity_id
_entity_poly.type
_entity_poly.pdbx_seq_one_letter_code
_entity_poly.pdbx_strand_id
1 'polypeptide(L)'
;MMFLPLLSNAISQCNGPCRTPDDCEGELICINGICNDDPEVGSHTCTGGGGGGGGGGGGGGGGSCHSSGTLRCHGKPYPLYSCSPPVTSSTYAKLTNNDFSEGGEGGDPSECDGKYHDNSVPIVALSTGWYNGGSRCGHMIKITAQNGRSVMAKVVDECDSMHGCDSEHADEPPCDNDIVDGSDAVWSALGLDKDIGVVGVTWSMA
;
A
#
# COMPACT_ATOMS: atom_id res chain seq x y z
N MET A 1 -37.54 25.32 20.34
CA MET A 1 -36.13 25.73 20.16
C MET A 1 -35.74 25.44 18.72
N MET A 2 -35.61 26.46 17.88
CA MET A 2 -35.03 26.31 16.54
C MET A 2 -33.50 26.28 16.72
N PHE A 3 -32.87 25.13 16.47
CA PHE A 3 -31.42 25.07 16.29
C PHE A 3 -31.13 25.68 14.92
N LEU A 4 -30.61 26.92 14.90
CA LEU A 4 -29.99 27.46 13.71
C LEU A 4 -28.70 26.65 13.45
N PRO A 5 -28.45 26.15 12.23
CA PRO A 5 -27.13 25.64 11.90
C PRO A 5 -26.17 26.83 11.94
N LEU A 6 -25.09 26.68 12.70
CA LEU A 6 -23.96 27.59 12.65
C LEU A 6 -23.46 27.59 11.21
N LEU A 7 -23.66 28.70 10.51
CA LEU A 7 -22.97 28.99 9.25
C LEU A 7 -21.49 29.19 9.59
N SER A 8 -20.72 28.10 9.58
CA SER A 8 -19.27 28.19 9.45
C SER A 8 -18.97 28.81 8.09
N ASN A 9 -18.30 29.96 8.08
CA ASN A 9 -17.80 30.56 6.85
C ASN A 9 -16.57 29.74 6.43
N ALA A 10 -16.81 28.65 5.70
CA ALA A 10 -15.73 27.92 5.06
C ALA A 10 -14.90 28.88 4.18
N ILE A 11 -13.59 28.75 4.25
CA ILE A 11 -12.62 29.66 3.63
C ILE A 11 -12.14 29.12 2.28
N SER A 12 -12.09 27.78 2.14
CA SER A 12 -11.47 27.08 1.02
C SER A 12 -12.33 25.97 0.46
N GLN A 13 -12.29 25.85 -0.87
CA GLN A 13 -12.79 24.70 -1.62
C GLN A 13 -11.71 23.62 -1.76
N CYS A 14 -11.99 22.57 -2.53
CA CYS A 14 -11.06 21.51 -2.87
C CYS A 14 -9.67 22.02 -3.30
N ASN A 15 -8.63 21.41 -2.75
CA ASN A 15 -7.22 21.80 -2.92
C ASN A 15 -6.87 23.22 -2.42
N GLY A 16 -7.79 23.88 -1.72
CA GLY A 16 -7.57 25.18 -1.10
C GLY A 16 -6.78 25.07 0.23
N PRO A 17 -6.11 26.14 0.67
CA PRO A 17 -5.38 26.16 1.92
C PRO A 17 -6.31 26.12 3.13
N CYS A 18 -5.90 25.44 4.18
CA CYS A 18 -6.59 25.39 5.46
C CYS A 18 -5.61 25.26 6.63
N ARG A 19 -6.07 25.57 7.83
CA ARG A 19 -5.34 25.37 9.09
C ARG A 19 -6.13 24.53 10.07
N THR A 20 -7.45 24.61 10.02
CA THR A 20 -8.39 23.90 10.87
C THR A 20 -9.48 23.25 10.01
N PRO A 21 -10.19 22.22 10.52
CA PRO A 21 -11.26 21.56 9.78
C PRO A 21 -12.38 22.52 9.32
N ASP A 22 -12.67 23.57 10.09
CA ASP A 22 -13.71 24.57 9.78
C ASP A 22 -13.35 25.49 8.60
N ASP A 23 -12.11 25.46 8.13
CA ASP A 23 -11.66 26.28 7.01
C ASP A 23 -12.12 25.70 5.65
N CYS A 24 -12.59 24.45 5.61
CA CYS A 24 -12.95 23.74 4.38
C CYS A 24 -14.47 23.70 4.14
N GLU A 25 -14.88 23.84 2.87
CA GLU A 25 -16.30 23.88 2.50
C GLU A 25 -16.97 22.50 2.59
N GLY A 26 -18.15 22.44 3.22
CA GLY A 26 -18.98 21.25 3.24
C GLY A 26 -18.42 20.13 4.13
N GLU A 27 -18.26 18.93 3.55
CA GLU A 27 -17.77 17.73 4.23
C GLU A 27 -16.25 17.50 4.04
N LEU A 28 -15.53 18.52 3.55
CA LEU A 28 -14.10 18.45 3.34
C LEU A 28 -13.33 18.56 4.66
N ILE A 29 -12.18 17.91 4.71
CA ILE A 29 -11.29 17.95 5.87
C ILE A 29 -9.94 18.58 5.53
N CYS A 30 -9.34 19.22 6.53
CA CYS A 30 -8.03 19.84 6.39
C CYS A 30 -6.92 18.82 6.65
N ILE A 31 -6.33 18.27 5.59
CA ILE A 31 -5.20 17.33 5.67
C ILE A 31 -3.95 18.05 5.19
N ASN A 32 -2.92 18.11 6.05
CA ASN A 32 -1.63 18.74 5.73
C ASN A 32 -1.74 20.19 5.23
N GLY A 33 -2.74 20.92 5.73
CA GLY A 33 -2.99 22.31 5.36
C GLY A 33 -3.74 22.49 4.03
N ILE A 34 -4.34 21.43 3.49
CA ILE A 34 -5.12 21.45 2.25
C ILE A 34 -6.49 20.80 2.47
N CYS A 35 -7.55 21.44 1.98
CA CYS A 35 -8.91 20.90 2.00
C CYS A 35 -9.05 19.75 0.99
N ASN A 36 -9.33 18.55 1.50
CA ASN A 36 -9.48 17.32 0.73
C ASN A 36 -10.72 16.53 1.16
N ASP A 37 -11.13 15.58 0.33
CA ASP A 37 -12.16 14.62 0.67
C ASP A 37 -11.75 13.81 1.90
N ASP A 38 -12.74 13.45 2.73
CA ASP A 38 -12.54 12.61 3.90
C ASP A 38 -12.36 11.14 3.46
N PRO A 39 -11.19 10.53 3.71
CA PRO A 39 -10.90 9.16 3.27
C PRO A 39 -11.71 8.10 4.02
N GLU A 40 -12.31 8.41 5.17
CA GLU A 40 -13.15 7.47 5.93
C GLU A 40 -14.63 7.51 5.47
N VAL A 41 -15.10 8.67 5.02
CA VAL A 41 -16.49 8.88 4.58
C VAL A 41 -16.66 8.56 3.08
N GLY A 42 -15.58 8.63 2.30
CA GLY A 42 -15.60 8.30 0.88
C GLY A 42 -16.33 9.35 0.02
N SER A 43 -16.28 10.62 0.43
CA SER A 43 -16.78 11.71 -0.41
C SER A 43 -15.86 11.89 -1.64
N HIS A 44 -16.45 12.25 -2.78
CA HIS A 44 -15.76 12.37 -4.07
C HIS A 44 -15.88 13.79 -4.63
N THR A 45 -15.90 14.78 -3.74
CA THR A 45 -16.18 16.18 -4.05
C THR A 45 -15.01 16.81 -4.80
N CYS A 46 -13.77 16.45 -4.48
CA CYS A 46 -12.57 17.00 -5.12
C CYS A 46 -12.14 16.23 -6.37
N THR A 47 -12.64 15.01 -6.57
CA THR A 47 -12.32 14.14 -7.72
C THR A 47 -13.25 14.30 -8.93
N GLY A 48 -14.32 15.09 -8.85
CA GLY A 48 -15.40 15.17 -9.85
C GLY A 48 -15.40 16.34 -10.84
N GLY A 49 -14.26 17.00 -11.09
CA GLY A 49 -14.20 18.33 -11.73
C GLY A 49 -13.58 18.44 -13.12
N GLY A 50 -13.92 17.57 -14.08
CA GLY A 50 -13.97 17.88 -15.53
C GLY A 50 -12.67 17.96 -16.37
N GLY A 51 -12.71 17.29 -17.54
CA GLY A 51 -11.93 17.67 -18.75
C GLY A 51 -11.08 16.55 -19.35
N GLY A 52 -11.56 15.92 -20.42
CA GLY A 52 -10.96 14.73 -21.04
C GLY A 52 -9.70 14.93 -21.90
N GLY A 53 -9.17 13.81 -22.40
CA GLY A 53 -8.14 13.76 -23.44
C GLY A 53 -7.25 12.53 -23.28
N GLY A 54 -7.29 11.59 -24.22
CA GLY A 54 -6.67 10.28 -24.10
C GLY A 54 -5.15 10.24 -24.27
N GLY A 55 -4.60 9.06 -23.99
CA GLY A 55 -3.53 8.47 -24.78
C GLY A 55 -2.12 8.50 -24.16
N GLY A 56 -1.72 7.34 -23.65
CA GLY A 56 -0.42 6.72 -23.94
C GLY A 56 0.83 7.26 -23.24
N GLY A 57 1.60 6.32 -22.70
CA GLY A 57 3.07 6.43 -22.70
C GLY A 57 3.71 6.66 -21.34
N GLY A 58 4.28 5.56 -20.82
CA GLY A 58 5.55 5.43 -20.11
C GLY A 58 6.24 6.65 -19.48
N GLY A 59 6.66 6.42 -18.23
CA GLY A 59 7.99 6.81 -17.78
C GLY A 59 8.10 8.10 -16.97
N GLY A 60 8.38 7.92 -15.67
CA GLY A 60 9.25 8.80 -14.88
C GLY A 60 8.83 10.26 -14.76
N GLY A 61 8.06 10.59 -13.73
CA GLY A 61 7.82 11.96 -13.31
C GLY A 61 7.23 11.98 -11.91
N GLY A 62 7.78 12.80 -11.03
CA GLY A 62 7.42 12.93 -9.60
C GLY A 62 5.99 13.39 -9.35
N GLY A 63 5.02 12.54 -9.67
CA GLY A 63 3.66 12.58 -9.15
C GLY A 63 3.52 11.62 -7.98
N SER A 64 2.56 11.90 -7.10
CA SER A 64 2.11 10.94 -6.09
C SER A 64 1.71 9.62 -6.74
N CYS A 65 2.01 8.49 -6.08
CA CYS A 65 1.55 7.19 -6.55
C CYS A 65 0.03 7.10 -6.44
N HIS A 66 -0.64 6.76 -7.53
CA HIS A 66 -2.10 6.65 -7.61
C HIS A 66 -2.50 5.29 -8.15
N SER A 67 -3.74 4.88 -7.85
CA SER A 67 -4.31 3.65 -8.38
C SER A 67 -4.42 3.73 -9.91
N SER A 68 -4.02 2.65 -10.58
CA SER A 68 -4.13 2.48 -12.03
C SER A 68 -5.47 1.91 -12.48
N GLY A 69 -6.33 1.49 -11.55
CA GLY A 69 -7.63 0.91 -11.87
C GLY A 69 -8.26 0.16 -10.71
N THR A 70 -9.28 -0.65 -10.99
CA THR A 70 -9.97 -1.46 -9.99
C THR A 70 -10.30 -2.83 -10.55
N LEU A 71 -10.03 -3.86 -9.76
CA LEU A 71 -10.42 -5.25 -10.01
C LEU A 71 -11.60 -5.62 -9.10
N ARG A 72 -12.52 -6.45 -9.59
CA ARG A 72 -13.68 -6.90 -8.78
C ARG A 72 -13.50 -8.35 -8.36
N CYS A 73 -13.21 -8.57 -7.08
CA CYS A 73 -13.16 -9.89 -6.45
C CYS A 73 -14.49 -10.16 -5.75
N HIS A 74 -15.19 -11.25 -6.11
CA HIS A 74 -16.46 -11.64 -5.47
C HIS A 74 -17.46 -10.47 -5.27
N GLY A 75 -17.53 -9.57 -6.25
CA GLY A 75 -18.40 -8.39 -6.22
C GLY A 75 -17.85 -7.16 -5.48
N LYS A 76 -16.74 -7.28 -4.76
CA LYS A 76 -16.05 -6.17 -4.07
C LYS A 76 -14.96 -5.54 -4.95
N PRO A 77 -14.88 -4.20 -5.03
CA PRO A 77 -13.80 -3.52 -5.75
C PRO A 77 -12.49 -3.50 -4.94
N TYR A 78 -11.37 -3.76 -5.60
CA TYR A 78 -10.01 -3.66 -5.08
C TYR A 78 -9.18 -2.77 -5.99
N PRO A 79 -8.45 -1.77 -5.44
CA PRO A 79 -7.61 -0.90 -6.25
C PRO A 79 -6.42 -1.65 -6.84
N LEU A 80 -6.00 -1.25 -8.04
CA LEU A 80 -4.78 -1.74 -8.69
C LEU A 80 -3.70 -0.68 -8.65
N TYR A 81 -2.44 -1.09 -8.54
CA TYR A 81 -1.29 -0.21 -8.44
C TYR A 81 -0.08 -0.74 -9.20
N SER A 82 0.42 0.07 -10.14
CA SER A 82 1.70 -0.16 -10.82
C SER A 82 2.87 0.59 -10.15
N CYS A 83 2.60 1.27 -9.04
CA CYS A 83 3.55 2.08 -8.29
C CYS A 83 3.38 1.82 -6.79
N SER A 84 4.38 2.23 -6.02
CA SER A 84 4.37 2.21 -4.56
C SER A 84 4.85 3.57 -4.04
N PRO A 85 4.62 3.89 -2.75
CA PRO A 85 5.17 5.11 -2.15
C PRO A 85 6.69 5.23 -2.33
N PRO A 86 7.26 6.44 -2.30
CA PRO A 86 8.71 6.62 -2.49
C PRO A 86 9.53 5.84 -1.45
N VAL A 87 10.55 5.12 -1.93
CA VAL A 87 11.52 4.45 -1.05
C VAL A 87 12.46 5.51 -0.45
N THR A 88 12.60 5.49 0.88
CA THR A 88 13.46 6.38 1.66
C THR A 88 14.41 5.58 2.56
N SER A 89 15.17 6.26 3.42
CA SER A 89 15.97 5.61 4.47
C SER A 89 15.14 4.99 5.60
N SER A 90 13.82 5.26 5.64
CA SER A 90 12.86 4.70 6.59
C SER A 90 11.45 4.70 5.98
N THR A 91 11.27 3.90 4.93
CA THR A 91 10.01 3.78 4.17
C THR A 91 8.95 3.13 5.04
N TYR A 92 7.80 3.79 5.25
CA TYR A 92 6.67 3.18 5.94
C TYR A 92 6.06 2.06 5.08
N ALA A 93 5.66 0.96 5.72
CA ALA A 93 4.95 -0.14 5.08
C ALA A 93 4.00 -0.84 6.06
N LYS A 94 3.06 -1.59 5.50
CA LYS A 94 2.31 -2.64 6.20
C LYS A 94 3.07 -3.96 6.05
N LEU A 95 3.33 -4.63 7.16
CA LEU A 95 3.85 -6.00 7.20
C LEU A 95 2.67 -6.97 7.26
N THR A 96 2.60 -7.88 6.31
CA THR A 96 1.69 -9.03 6.27
C THR A 96 2.50 -10.33 6.38
N ASN A 97 1.82 -11.47 6.53
CA ASN A 97 2.46 -12.79 6.56
C ASN A 97 2.14 -13.55 5.27
N ASN A 98 3.16 -14.16 4.67
CA ASN A 98 3.02 -15.05 3.52
C ASN A 98 3.75 -16.37 3.76
N ASP A 99 3.19 -17.43 3.17
CA ASP A 99 3.79 -18.75 3.09
C ASP A 99 4.50 -18.93 1.74
N PHE A 100 5.83 -18.97 1.76
CA PHE A 100 6.69 -19.12 0.58
C PHE A 100 7.01 -20.59 0.25
N SER A 101 6.43 -21.55 0.99
CA SER A 101 6.72 -22.97 0.83
C SER A 101 5.88 -23.62 -0.28
N GLU A 102 6.35 -24.77 -0.77
CA GLU A 102 5.63 -25.52 -1.81
C GLU A 102 4.26 -25.98 -1.29
N GLY A 103 3.19 -25.62 -2.02
CA GLY A 103 1.81 -25.92 -1.63
C GLY A 103 1.26 -25.04 -0.51
N GLY A 104 1.96 -23.96 -0.15
CA GLY A 104 1.45 -22.88 0.69
C GLY A 104 0.53 -21.91 -0.06
N GLU A 105 0.11 -20.84 0.64
CA GLU A 105 -0.81 -19.82 0.10
C GLU A 105 -0.24 -19.03 -1.08
N GLY A 106 1.09 -18.87 -1.15
CA GLY A 106 1.75 -18.15 -2.25
C GLY A 106 1.62 -18.82 -3.63
N GLY A 107 1.11 -20.05 -3.70
CA GLY A 107 0.80 -20.78 -4.93
C GLY A 107 2.06 -21.20 -5.71
N ASP A 108 2.70 -20.22 -6.35
CA ASP A 108 3.79 -20.38 -7.29
C ASP A 108 5.17 -20.13 -6.63
N PRO A 109 6.26 -20.63 -7.26
CA PRO A 109 7.62 -20.34 -6.80
C PRO A 109 7.95 -18.85 -6.91
N SER A 110 8.72 -18.31 -5.96
CA SER A 110 8.99 -16.88 -5.90
C SER A 110 9.70 -16.32 -7.13
N GLU A 111 9.25 -15.13 -7.58
CA GLU A 111 9.61 -14.51 -8.86
C GLU A 111 11.12 -14.25 -9.04
N CYS A 112 11.86 -13.96 -7.96
CA CYS A 112 13.27 -13.61 -8.10
C CYS A 112 14.17 -14.78 -8.50
N ASP A 113 13.83 -16.01 -8.11
CA ASP A 113 14.69 -17.17 -8.34
C ASP A 113 13.97 -18.47 -8.75
N GLY A 114 12.65 -18.40 -8.94
CA GLY A 114 11.80 -19.50 -9.39
C GLY A 114 11.80 -20.67 -8.39
N LYS A 115 11.83 -20.37 -7.10
CA LYS A 115 11.91 -21.39 -6.03
C LYS A 115 10.94 -21.10 -4.91
N TYR A 116 10.47 -22.17 -4.30
CA TYR A 116 9.90 -22.15 -2.97
C TYR A 116 11.00 -21.96 -1.92
N HIS A 117 10.63 -21.35 -0.80
CA HIS A 117 11.53 -21.08 0.32
C HIS A 117 10.92 -21.56 1.64
N ASP A 118 11.78 -21.90 2.59
CA ASP A 118 11.35 -22.29 3.93
C ASP A 118 10.97 -21.04 4.75
N ASN A 119 9.77 -21.01 5.36
CA ASN A 119 9.32 -19.85 6.15
C ASN A 119 10.16 -19.58 7.41
N SER A 120 11.07 -20.48 7.78
CA SER A 120 12.06 -20.27 8.84
C SER A 120 13.25 -19.40 8.42
N VAL A 121 13.38 -19.05 7.13
CA VAL A 121 14.38 -18.06 6.67
C VAL A 121 13.76 -16.66 6.55
N PRO A 122 14.46 -15.58 6.96
CA PRO A 122 13.92 -14.23 6.88
C PRO A 122 13.95 -13.73 5.42
N ILE A 123 12.81 -13.90 4.75
CA ILE A 123 12.55 -13.50 3.37
C ILE A 123 11.25 -12.71 3.27
N VAL A 124 11.14 -11.93 2.19
CA VAL A 124 9.96 -11.10 1.90
C VAL A 124 9.60 -11.03 0.43
N ALA A 125 8.32 -10.77 0.16
CA ALA A 125 7.82 -10.16 -1.07
C ALA A 125 7.66 -8.64 -0.88
N LEU A 126 7.71 -7.87 -1.97
CA LEU A 126 7.43 -6.43 -1.96
C LEU A 126 6.32 -6.10 -2.96
N SER A 127 5.44 -5.14 -2.64
CA SER A 127 4.46 -4.61 -3.60
C SER A 127 5.11 -4.25 -4.95
N THR A 128 4.40 -4.45 -6.05
CA THR A 128 4.87 -4.26 -7.44
C THR A 128 5.77 -3.04 -7.65
N GLY A 129 5.38 -1.86 -7.13
CA GLY A 129 6.19 -0.64 -7.29
C GLY A 129 7.52 -0.65 -6.52
N TRP A 130 7.57 -1.31 -5.36
CA TRP A 130 8.81 -1.54 -4.61
C TRP A 130 9.59 -2.73 -5.13
N TYR A 131 8.95 -3.77 -5.66
CA TYR A 131 9.62 -4.84 -6.38
C TYR A 131 10.38 -4.32 -7.60
N ASN A 132 9.77 -3.38 -8.32
CA ASN A 132 10.36 -2.61 -9.43
C ASN A 132 10.97 -3.53 -10.50
N GLY A 133 10.17 -4.50 -10.98
CA GLY A 133 10.58 -5.46 -12.00
C GLY A 133 11.79 -6.28 -11.57
N GLY A 134 11.85 -6.67 -10.31
CA GLY A 134 12.93 -7.48 -9.74
C GLY A 134 14.23 -6.73 -9.45
N SER A 135 14.26 -5.40 -9.52
CA SER A 135 15.49 -4.63 -9.28
C SER A 135 16.04 -4.79 -7.84
N ARG A 136 15.23 -5.31 -6.91
CA ARG A 136 15.61 -5.58 -5.52
C ARG A 136 15.77 -7.08 -5.23
N CYS A 137 15.63 -7.95 -6.23
CA CYS A 137 15.78 -9.39 -6.04
C CYS A 137 17.13 -9.78 -5.44
N GLY A 138 17.09 -10.61 -4.40
CA GLY A 138 18.27 -11.08 -3.68
C GLY A 138 18.95 -10.04 -2.80
N HIS A 139 18.48 -8.78 -2.80
CA HIS A 139 19.00 -7.75 -1.90
C HIS A 139 18.38 -7.88 -0.52
N MET A 140 19.13 -7.44 0.49
CA MET A 140 18.66 -7.40 1.85
C MET A 140 17.98 -6.06 2.13
N ILE A 141 16.87 -6.11 2.86
CA ILE A 141 16.24 -4.95 3.48
C ILE A 141 16.31 -5.09 4.99
N LYS A 142 16.37 -3.96 5.68
CA LYS A 142 16.20 -3.87 7.12
C LYS A 142 14.77 -3.46 7.42
N ILE A 143 14.03 -4.32 8.11
CA ILE A 143 12.66 -4.04 8.57
C ILE A 143 12.74 -3.68 10.05
N THR A 144 12.01 -2.65 10.48
CA THR A 144 11.95 -2.20 11.87
C THR A 144 10.50 -2.08 12.32
N ALA A 145 10.15 -2.79 13.38
CA ALA A 145 8.83 -2.74 13.99
C ALA A 145 8.72 -1.58 15.01
N GLN A 146 7.49 -1.21 15.36
CA GLN A 146 7.21 -0.15 16.35
C GLN A 146 7.79 -0.45 17.74
N ASN A 147 7.98 -1.72 18.08
CA ASN A 147 8.63 -2.14 19.33
C ASN A 147 10.17 -1.93 19.33
N GLY A 148 10.73 -1.37 18.26
CA GLY A 148 12.15 -1.05 18.12
C GLY A 148 13.03 -2.22 17.66
N ARG A 149 12.46 -3.43 17.49
CA ARG A 149 13.19 -4.58 16.96
C ARG A 149 13.33 -4.46 15.45
N SER A 150 14.45 -4.98 14.94
CA SER A 150 14.71 -5.02 13.50
C SER A 150 15.15 -6.41 13.05
N VAL A 151 14.88 -6.73 11.79
CA VAL A 151 15.36 -7.95 11.12
C VAL A 151 15.89 -7.60 9.73
N MET A 152 16.91 -8.35 9.31
CA MET A 152 17.42 -8.33 7.95
C MET A 152 16.71 -9.43 7.16
N ALA A 153 16.03 -9.08 6.07
CA ALA A 153 15.32 -10.04 5.24
C ALA A 153 15.70 -9.89 3.76
N LYS A 154 15.78 -11.01 3.05
CA LYS A 154 16.08 -11.04 1.61
C LYS A 154 14.80 -10.88 0.81
N VAL A 155 14.80 -9.98 -0.18
CA VAL A 155 13.70 -9.90 -1.15
C VAL A 155 13.79 -11.08 -2.10
N VAL A 156 12.73 -11.88 -2.15
CA VAL A 156 12.64 -13.07 -3.01
C VAL A 156 11.47 -13.02 -3.97
N ASP A 157 10.51 -12.11 -3.76
CA ASP A 157 9.25 -12.17 -4.50
C ASP A 157 8.60 -10.81 -4.72
N GLU A 158 7.56 -10.83 -5.57
CA GLU A 158 6.61 -9.75 -5.78
C GLU A 158 5.31 -10.03 -5.01
N CYS A 159 4.77 -9.01 -4.35
CA CYS A 159 3.37 -9.00 -3.91
C CYS A 159 2.58 -8.25 -4.98
N ASP A 160 1.91 -8.98 -5.87
CA ASP A 160 1.34 -8.42 -7.11
C ASP A 160 0.15 -7.51 -6.80
N SER A 161 0.31 -6.20 -7.03
CA SER A 161 -0.75 -5.19 -6.84
C SER A 161 -1.50 -4.85 -8.13
N MET A 162 -1.31 -5.62 -9.20
CA MET A 162 -1.89 -5.44 -10.53
C MET A 162 -2.79 -6.61 -10.95
N HIS A 163 -2.55 -7.82 -10.43
CA HIS A 163 -3.31 -9.04 -10.72
C HIS A 163 -3.80 -9.71 -9.43
N GLY A 164 -4.74 -10.65 -9.58
CA GLY A 164 -5.46 -11.26 -8.48
C GLY A 164 -6.85 -11.73 -8.93
N CYS A 165 -7.60 -12.36 -8.02
CA CYS A 165 -8.97 -12.83 -8.25
C CYS A 165 -9.10 -13.77 -9.45
N ASP A 166 -8.07 -14.58 -9.66
CA ASP A 166 -8.00 -15.59 -10.69
C ASP A 166 -7.34 -16.85 -10.11
N SER A 167 -7.34 -17.92 -10.90
CA SER A 167 -6.84 -19.22 -10.46
C SER A 167 -5.34 -19.25 -10.18
N GLU A 168 -4.57 -18.33 -10.76
CA GLU A 168 -3.12 -18.21 -10.54
C GLU A 168 -2.86 -17.66 -9.13
N HIS A 169 -3.68 -16.71 -8.70
CA HIS A 169 -3.61 -16.08 -7.38
C HIS A 169 -4.53 -16.74 -6.34
N ALA A 170 -4.93 -17.99 -6.53
CA ALA A 170 -5.84 -18.72 -5.63
C ALA A 170 -7.16 -17.97 -5.30
N ASP A 171 -7.66 -17.16 -6.25
CA ASP A 171 -8.80 -16.26 -6.09
C ASP A 171 -8.62 -15.14 -5.03
N GLU A 172 -7.40 -14.93 -4.51
CA GLU A 172 -7.08 -13.85 -3.57
C GLU A 172 -7.04 -12.47 -4.27
N PRO A 173 -7.41 -11.38 -3.57
CA PRO A 173 -7.39 -10.05 -4.15
C PRO A 173 -5.97 -9.55 -4.46
N PRO A 174 -5.84 -8.54 -5.33
CA PRO A 174 -4.56 -7.91 -5.60
C PRO A 174 -3.97 -7.30 -4.32
N CYS A 175 -2.65 -7.33 -4.22
CA CYS A 175 -1.89 -6.77 -3.11
C CYS A 175 -2.07 -5.25 -3.02
N ASP A 176 -1.94 -4.70 -1.81
CA ASP A 176 -1.81 -3.26 -1.62
C ASP A 176 -0.43 -2.76 -2.08
N ASN A 177 -0.28 -1.46 -2.31
CA ASN A 177 0.93 -0.88 -2.88
C ASN A 177 2.02 -0.50 -1.88
N ASP A 178 1.80 -0.76 -0.60
CA ASP A 178 2.68 -0.41 0.51
C ASP A 178 2.96 -1.60 1.45
N ILE A 179 3.06 -2.80 0.87
CA ILE A 179 3.21 -4.08 1.55
C ILE A 179 4.67 -4.57 1.51
N VAL A 180 5.13 -5.00 2.68
CA VAL A 180 6.25 -5.93 2.83
C VAL A 180 5.62 -7.24 3.30
N ASP A 181 5.66 -8.28 2.48
CA ASP A 181 5.01 -9.53 2.82
C ASP A 181 6.02 -10.53 3.37
N GLY A 182 5.93 -10.84 4.67
CA GLY A 182 7.01 -11.48 5.41
C GLY A 182 6.76 -12.93 5.78
N SER A 183 7.79 -13.74 5.63
CA SER A 183 7.84 -15.11 6.18
C SER A 183 7.68 -15.16 7.71
N ASP A 184 7.37 -16.33 8.25
CA ASP A 184 7.25 -16.57 9.70
C ASP A 184 8.48 -16.13 10.50
N ALA A 185 9.67 -16.30 9.92
CA ALA A 185 10.93 -15.88 10.53
C ALA A 185 11.04 -14.36 10.67
N VAL A 186 10.48 -13.57 9.75
CA VAL A 186 10.45 -12.10 9.84
C VAL A 186 9.61 -11.68 11.04
N TRP A 187 8.39 -12.21 11.15
CA TRP A 187 7.48 -11.95 12.26
C TRP A 187 8.09 -12.37 13.61
N SER A 188 8.65 -13.57 13.66
CA SER A 188 9.31 -14.11 14.86
C SER A 188 10.51 -13.27 15.30
N ALA A 189 11.37 -12.84 14.37
CA ALA A 189 12.53 -12.02 14.68
C ALA A 189 12.13 -10.63 15.21
N LEU A 190 11.08 -10.04 14.65
CA LEU A 190 10.49 -8.79 15.11
C LEU A 190 9.72 -8.93 16.44
N GLY A 191 9.51 -10.16 16.92
CA GLY A 191 8.76 -10.43 18.15
C GLY A 191 7.30 -10.00 18.02
N LEU A 192 6.71 -10.23 16.85
CA LEU A 192 5.33 -9.91 16.52
C LEU A 192 4.50 -11.19 16.43
N ASP A 193 3.22 -11.07 16.76
CA ASP A 193 2.25 -12.14 16.58
C ASP A 193 1.60 -12.02 15.19
N LYS A 194 1.81 -13.03 14.35
CA LYS A 194 1.30 -13.04 12.98
C LYS A 194 -0.21 -13.19 12.89
N ASP A 195 -0.86 -13.67 13.96
CA ASP A 195 -2.33 -13.77 14.02
C ASP A 195 -3.02 -12.39 14.08
N ILE A 196 -2.25 -11.31 14.30
CA ILE A 196 -2.73 -9.92 14.13
C ILE A 196 -3.03 -9.61 12.65
N GLY A 197 -2.42 -10.34 11.72
CA GLY A 197 -2.59 -10.21 10.27
C GLY A 197 -1.76 -9.09 9.66
N VAL A 198 -1.90 -7.85 10.15
CA VAL A 198 -1.21 -6.69 9.59
C VAL A 198 -0.68 -5.73 10.66
N VAL A 199 0.56 -5.27 10.51
CA VAL A 199 1.14 -4.25 11.40
C VAL A 199 1.95 -3.21 10.62
N GLY A 200 2.03 -1.99 11.16
CA GLY A 200 2.87 -0.94 10.58
C GLY A 200 4.35 -1.15 10.93
N VAL A 201 5.22 -1.06 9.92
CA VAL A 201 6.68 -1.15 10.03
C VAL A 201 7.35 -0.04 9.23
N THR A 202 8.67 0.10 9.39
CA THR A 202 9.50 0.81 8.42
C THR A 202 10.55 -0.10 7.82
N TRP A 203 10.97 0.19 6.59
CA TRP A 203 12.05 -0.55 5.93
C TRP A 203 12.98 0.35 5.12
N SER A 204 14.20 -0.14 4.90
CA SER A 204 15.18 0.45 3.99
C SER A 204 16.07 -0.62 3.38
N MET A 205 16.70 -0.28 2.25
CA MET A 205 17.80 -1.09 1.72
C MET A 205 18.93 -1.10 2.75
N ALA A 206 19.55 -2.27 2.95
CA ALA A 206 20.64 -2.45 3.91
C ALA A 206 22.03 -2.45 3.29
#